data_AF-A0A1Y1IMH9-F1
#
_entry.id   AF-A0A1Y1IMH9-F1
#
_cell.length_a   1.000
_cell.length_b   1.000
_cell.length_c   1.000
_cell.angle_alpha   90.00
_cell.angle_beta   90.00
_cell.angle_gamma   90.00
#
_symmetry.space_group_name_H-M   'P 1'
#
loop_
_entity.id
_entity.type
_entity.pdbx_description
1 polymer ?
#
loop_
_entity_poly.entity_id
_entity_poly.type
_entity_poly.pdbx_seq_one_letter_code
_entity_poly.pdbx_strand_id
1 'polypeptide(L)'
;MALYNAALKKKVHLSLTEQHLGQSPIFIDFDLKQDSATRIYTTDHIKALYDAVTKEASNYVKFDEGALVCYVLEKPAPRKDKNHPYKDGFHLHFPDLVTCPAVQHIIRTNLLKSGTISDIFADVTFRNSFEDMYDSQVIEKNPLLLYGSTKDGKGPAYTCTYKLWGQDGEREDCEDELPDLTDRLSIQNKYSSLTLPVLEEKKAEVAEFVEKKAAKAEAAKVVCETKPKCNMVLLGEVQQLVAMLSPSRADNRSDWLALGSSLKSGDESLLPVWDTFSQLSSKYKSGECEKLWYDFKPGNTIRSLHYWAKLDSPDAYKKYNETSLQTALMTSLSGSHYDVAQVVYSMYKFDYVSTKDQKNNTTWYKFSGHRWEECVGGVDLRNKLSTDVYKAYITMS
;
A
#
# COMPACT_ATOMS: atom_id res chain seq x y z
N MET A 1 15.37 10.22 23.98
CA MET A 1 14.16 10.97 24.39
C MET A 1 14.39 12.44 24.76
N ALA A 2 15.44 12.81 25.50
CA ALA A 2 15.66 14.21 25.94
C ALA A 2 15.61 15.28 24.82
N LEU A 3 16.29 15.06 23.69
CA LEU A 3 16.27 16.00 22.56
C LEU A 3 14.89 16.13 21.91
N TYR A 4 14.18 15.00 21.78
CA TYR A 4 12.82 14.96 21.26
C TYR A 4 11.86 15.77 22.14
N ASN A 5 11.93 15.57 23.45
CA ASN A 5 11.10 16.30 24.42
C ASN A 5 11.41 17.80 24.42
N ALA A 6 12.69 18.18 24.29
CA ALA A 6 13.08 19.58 24.16
C ALA A 6 12.50 20.22 22.87
N ALA A 7 12.47 19.49 21.76
CA ALA A 7 11.90 19.97 20.50
C ALA A 7 10.38 20.15 20.58
N LEU A 8 9.67 19.18 21.17
CA LEU A 8 8.22 19.28 21.40
C LEU A 8 7.85 20.43 22.35
N LYS A 9 8.60 20.64 23.45
CA LYS A 9 8.42 21.81 24.35
C LYS A 9 8.58 23.15 23.62
N LYS A 10 9.46 23.20 22.62
CA LYS A 10 9.65 24.35 21.73
C LYS A 10 8.61 24.42 20.59
N LYS A 11 7.59 23.56 20.61
CA LYS A 11 6.53 23.45 19.59
C LYS A 11 7.09 23.20 18.18
N VAL A 12 8.22 22.49 18.09
CA VAL A 12 8.77 22.04 16.81
C VAL A 12 7.91 20.90 16.29
N HIS A 13 7.47 20.98 15.04
CA HIS A 13 6.76 19.89 14.39
C HIS A 13 7.72 18.74 14.07
N LEU A 14 7.41 17.57 14.59
CA LEU A 14 8.17 16.34 14.38
C LEU A 14 7.31 15.30 13.65
N SER A 15 7.96 14.46 12.87
CA SER A 15 7.34 13.39 12.08
C SER A 15 8.04 12.06 12.30
N LEU A 16 8.39 11.77 13.56
CA LEU A 16 9.08 10.54 13.93
C LEU A 16 8.08 9.42 14.16
N THR A 17 8.49 8.22 13.76
CA THR A 17 7.73 6.99 13.94
C THR A 17 8.59 5.92 14.59
N GLU A 18 7.95 5.02 15.33
CA GLU A 18 8.52 3.85 15.98
C GLU A 18 8.18 2.59 15.17
N GLN A 19 9.20 1.75 14.92
CA GLN A 19 9.03 0.47 14.23
C GLN A 19 8.57 -0.60 15.22
N HIS A 20 7.71 -1.51 14.79
CA HIS A 20 7.30 -2.62 15.65
C HIS A 20 8.48 -3.54 16.00
N LEU A 21 8.51 -4.00 17.26
CA LEU A 21 9.35 -5.11 17.69
C LEU A 21 8.56 -6.43 17.54
N GLY A 22 9.15 -7.57 17.95
CA GLY A 22 8.46 -8.86 17.93
C GLY A 22 7.24 -8.95 18.88
N GLN A 23 7.16 -8.04 19.85
CA GLN A 23 6.06 -7.83 20.77
C GLN A 23 5.72 -6.34 20.81
N SER A 24 4.48 -6.01 21.14
CA SER A 24 4.03 -4.63 21.27
C SER A 24 2.93 -4.54 22.34
N PRO A 25 2.75 -3.35 22.95
CA PRO A 25 1.57 -3.08 23.75
C PRO A 25 0.33 -3.13 22.87
N ILE A 26 -0.84 -3.42 23.45
CA ILE A 26 -2.11 -3.28 22.72
C ILE A 26 -2.27 -1.80 22.37
N PHE A 27 -2.27 -1.52 21.08
CA PHE A 27 -2.47 -0.21 20.50
C PHE A 27 -3.62 -0.28 19.49
N ILE A 28 -4.59 0.59 19.65
CA ILE A 28 -5.81 0.63 18.85
C ILE A 28 -5.90 2.00 18.19
N ASP A 29 -6.03 2.04 16.87
CA ASP A 29 -6.27 3.25 16.08
C ASP A 29 -7.65 3.17 15.43
N PHE A 30 -8.56 4.05 15.86
CA PHE A 30 -9.88 4.21 15.25
C PHE A 30 -9.90 5.41 14.31
N ASP A 31 -10.04 5.14 13.02
CA ASP A 31 -10.09 6.12 11.94
C ASP A 31 -11.53 6.36 11.46
N LEU A 32 -12.16 7.43 11.93
CA LEU A 32 -13.60 7.66 11.76
C LEU A 32 -13.87 8.63 10.60
N LYS A 33 -14.72 8.24 9.65
CA LYS A 33 -15.23 9.14 8.61
C LYS A 33 -16.68 9.48 8.89
N GLN A 34 -17.01 10.77 8.86
CA GLN A 34 -18.31 11.27 9.32
C GLN A 34 -18.79 12.48 8.51
N ASP A 35 -20.09 12.78 8.64
CA ASP A 35 -20.72 13.97 8.06
C ASP A 35 -20.62 15.21 8.96
N SER A 36 -20.52 15.00 10.27
CA SER A 36 -20.52 16.10 11.24
C SER A 36 -19.15 16.78 11.35
N ALA A 37 -19.17 18.11 11.47
CA ALA A 37 -18.00 18.90 11.85
C ALA A 37 -17.64 18.75 13.34
N THR A 38 -18.53 18.16 14.14
CA THR A 38 -18.33 17.89 15.58
C THR A 38 -18.05 16.42 15.82
N ARG A 39 -17.38 16.12 16.95
CA ARG A 39 -17.14 14.75 17.40
C ARG A 39 -18.47 14.05 17.66
N ILE A 40 -18.60 12.80 17.19
CA ILE A 40 -19.84 12.03 17.26
C ILE A 40 -19.76 10.83 18.21
N TYR A 41 -18.57 10.46 18.68
CA TYR A 41 -18.40 9.46 19.72
C TYR A 41 -18.26 10.13 21.10
N THR A 42 -18.59 9.39 22.15
CA THR A 42 -18.58 9.86 23.53
C THR A 42 -17.49 9.15 24.34
N THR A 43 -17.24 9.65 25.56
CA THR A 43 -16.40 8.95 26.54
C THR A 43 -16.96 7.60 26.92
N ASP A 44 -18.29 7.44 26.88
CA ASP A 44 -18.97 6.18 27.21
C ASP A 44 -18.70 5.12 26.14
N HIS A 45 -18.68 5.51 24.86
CA HIS A 45 -18.27 4.59 23.79
C HIS A 45 -16.82 4.12 23.96
N ILE A 46 -15.91 5.03 24.32
CA ILE A 46 -14.51 4.69 24.56
C ILE A 46 -14.36 3.79 25.78
N LYS A 47 -15.13 4.05 26.86
CA LYS A 47 -15.14 3.19 28.05
C LYS A 47 -15.66 1.80 27.72
N ALA A 48 -16.78 1.69 26.99
CA ALA A 48 -17.31 0.39 26.58
C ALA A 48 -16.32 -0.38 25.68
N LEU A 49 -15.57 0.33 24.84
CA LEU A 49 -14.49 -0.26 24.05
C LEU A 49 -13.31 -0.71 24.92
N TYR A 50 -12.92 0.08 25.92
CA TYR A 50 -11.93 -0.31 26.92
C TYR A 50 -12.35 -1.61 27.62
N ASP A 51 -13.58 -1.67 28.16
CA ASP A 51 -14.11 -2.84 28.86
C ASP A 51 -14.13 -4.08 27.94
N ALA A 52 -14.52 -3.90 26.67
CA ALA A 52 -14.53 -4.98 25.69
C ALA A 52 -13.12 -5.49 25.36
N VAL A 53 -12.15 -4.60 25.19
CA VAL A 53 -10.75 -4.94 24.88
C VAL A 53 -10.07 -5.63 26.06
N THR A 54 -10.24 -5.11 27.28
CA THR A 54 -9.61 -5.69 28.49
C THR A 54 -10.22 -7.06 28.79
N LYS A 55 -11.55 -7.20 28.69
CA LYS A 55 -12.23 -8.50 28.81
C LYS A 55 -11.72 -9.49 27.77
N GLU A 56 -11.65 -9.10 26.50
CA GLU A 56 -11.18 -9.99 25.45
C GLU A 56 -9.69 -10.35 25.62
N ALA A 57 -8.85 -9.40 26.02
CA ALA A 57 -7.44 -9.64 26.31
C ALA A 57 -7.25 -10.63 27.47
N SER A 58 -8.10 -10.57 28.50
CA SER A 58 -8.05 -11.50 29.65
C SER A 58 -8.27 -12.96 29.26
N ASN A 59 -8.91 -13.22 28.11
CA ASN A 59 -9.07 -14.57 27.57
C ASN A 59 -7.77 -15.17 27.02
N TYR A 60 -6.74 -14.36 26.75
CA TYR A 60 -5.50 -14.78 26.09
C TYR A 60 -4.25 -14.60 26.93
N VAL A 61 -4.21 -13.58 27.78
CA VAL A 61 -3.04 -13.26 28.60
C VAL A 61 -3.46 -12.98 30.03
N LYS A 62 -2.63 -13.37 30.99
CA LYS A 62 -2.85 -13.06 32.40
C LYS A 62 -2.17 -11.75 32.76
N PHE A 63 -2.92 -10.84 33.35
CA PHE A 63 -2.42 -9.56 33.88
C PHE A 63 -3.15 -9.21 35.17
N ASP A 64 -2.55 -8.34 35.97
CA ASP A 64 -3.17 -7.78 37.16
C ASP A 64 -3.87 -6.45 36.85
N GLU A 65 -4.54 -5.91 37.86
CA GLU A 65 -5.23 -4.62 37.75
C GLU A 65 -4.26 -3.45 37.51
N GLY A 66 -3.00 -3.55 37.93
CA GLY A 66 -1.99 -2.52 37.68
C GLY A 66 -1.66 -2.37 36.19
N ALA A 67 -1.82 -3.44 35.40
CA ALA A 67 -1.65 -3.39 33.95
C ALA A 67 -2.84 -2.77 33.20
N LEU A 68 -3.97 -2.57 33.88
CA LEU A 68 -5.19 -1.99 33.32
C LEU A 68 -5.11 -0.46 33.36
N VAL A 69 -4.22 0.09 32.53
CA VAL A 69 -4.13 1.53 32.27
C VAL A 69 -4.15 1.77 30.77
N CYS A 70 -5.11 2.55 30.32
CA CYS A 70 -5.30 2.94 28.92
C CYS A 70 -5.21 4.46 28.78
N TYR A 71 -4.33 4.91 27.91
CA TYR A 71 -4.22 6.32 27.53
C TYR A 71 -5.10 6.56 26.31
N VAL A 72 -6.04 7.48 26.42
CA VAL A 72 -6.93 7.89 25.34
C VAL A 72 -6.35 9.13 24.67
N LEU A 73 -5.95 8.99 23.41
CA LEU A 73 -5.36 10.07 22.64
C LEU A 73 -6.34 10.53 21.57
N GLU A 74 -6.59 11.83 21.53
CA GLU A 74 -7.50 12.44 20.56
C GLU A 74 -6.85 13.67 19.94
N LYS A 75 -7.40 14.10 18.79
CA LYS A 75 -7.16 15.44 18.30
C LYS A 75 -8.14 16.42 18.93
N PRO A 76 -7.88 17.74 18.89
CA PRO A 76 -8.79 18.73 19.47
C PRO A 76 -10.20 18.72 18.86
N ALA A 77 -10.33 18.41 17.57
CA ALA A 77 -11.61 18.36 16.87
C ALA A 77 -11.50 17.55 15.55
N PRO A 78 -12.64 17.11 14.98
CA PRO A 78 -12.69 16.59 13.62
C PRO A 78 -12.09 17.57 12.61
N ARG A 79 -11.49 17.03 11.55
CA ARG A 79 -10.88 17.80 10.48
C ARG A 79 -11.54 17.50 9.14
N LYS A 80 -11.50 18.46 8.22
CA LYS A 80 -11.95 18.23 6.82
C LYS A 80 -11.09 17.15 6.17
N ASP A 81 -11.73 16.26 5.41
CA ASP A 81 -11.06 15.23 4.61
C ASP A 81 -11.20 15.54 3.11
N LYS A 82 -10.32 14.94 2.30
CA LYS A 82 -10.33 15.15 0.84
C LYS A 82 -11.46 14.38 0.15
N ASN A 83 -11.81 13.21 0.70
CA ASN A 83 -12.74 12.26 0.09
C ASN A 83 -14.07 12.19 0.85
N HIS A 84 -14.08 12.62 2.11
CA HIS A 84 -15.24 12.62 3.01
C HIS A 84 -15.42 14.01 3.65
N PRO A 85 -16.60 14.37 4.15
CA PRO A 85 -16.81 15.71 4.73
C PRO A 85 -15.86 15.99 5.90
N TYR A 86 -15.83 15.08 6.87
CA TYR A 86 -14.97 15.18 8.04
C TYR A 86 -14.39 13.83 8.44
N LYS A 87 -13.27 13.92 9.14
CA LYS A 87 -12.50 12.82 9.69
C LYS A 87 -12.14 13.12 11.13
N ASP A 88 -12.40 12.17 12.02
CA ASP A 88 -12.00 12.21 13.42
C ASP A 88 -11.41 10.85 13.80
N GLY A 89 -11.05 10.66 15.06
CA GLY A 89 -10.58 9.39 15.55
C GLY A 89 -9.88 9.52 16.88
N PHE A 90 -9.53 8.38 17.44
CA PHE A 90 -8.82 8.28 18.71
C PHE A 90 -7.86 7.10 18.69
N HIS A 91 -6.82 7.19 19.50
CA HIS A 91 -5.98 6.04 19.79
C HIS A 91 -6.20 5.60 21.23
N LEU A 92 -6.26 4.29 21.46
CA LEU A 92 -6.19 3.70 22.79
C LEU A 92 -4.85 3.00 22.92
N HIS A 93 -4.09 3.36 23.95
CA HIS A 93 -2.79 2.77 24.19
C HIS A 93 -2.75 2.13 25.58
N PHE A 94 -2.54 0.81 25.63
CA PHE A 94 -2.45 0.00 26.85
C PHE A 94 -1.00 -0.39 27.11
N PRO A 95 -0.19 0.44 27.80
CA PRO A 95 1.26 0.32 27.72
C PRO A 95 1.84 -0.89 28.47
N ASP A 96 1.06 -1.51 29.35
CA ASP A 96 1.44 -2.72 30.11
C ASP A 96 0.81 -4.01 29.58
N LEU A 97 -0.17 -3.91 28.68
CA LEU A 97 -0.72 -5.08 27.99
C LEU A 97 0.16 -5.41 26.79
N VAL A 98 1.40 -5.83 27.06
CA VAL A 98 2.39 -6.20 26.03
C VAL A 98 2.18 -7.65 25.63
N THR A 99 1.89 -7.90 24.36
CA THR A 99 1.64 -9.24 23.83
C THR A 99 2.15 -9.39 22.40
N CYS A 100 2.07 -10.60 21.84
CA CYS A 100 2.46 -10.83 20.46
C CYS A 100 1.38 -10.33 19.47
N PRO A 101 1.77 -9.95 18.23
CA PRO A 101 0.82 -9.44 17.24
C PRO A 101 -0.34 -10.39 16.91
N ALA A 102 -0.11 -11.70 17.02
CA ALA A 102 -1.15 -12.70 16.80
C ALA A 102 -2.32 -12.55 17.78
N VAL A 103 -2.04 -12.38 19.07
CA VAL A 103 -3.07 -12.16 20.10
C VAL A 103 -3.84 -10.87 19.82
N GLN A 104 -3.16 -9.77 19.49
CA GLN A 104 -3.83 -8.50 19.17
C GLN A 104 -4.75 -8.60 17.95
N HIS A 105 -4.31 -9.31 16.90
CA HIS A 105 -5.14 -9.58 15.74
C HIS A 105 -6.36 -10.45 16.05
N ILE A 106 -6.21 -11.43 16.94
CA ILE A 106 -7.34 -12.27 17.39
C ILE A 106 -8.34 -11.43 18.18
N ILE A 107 -7.90 -10.64 19.16
CA ILE A 107 -8.76 -9.73 19.94
C ILE A 107 -9.56 -8.83 18.99
N ARG A 108 -8.88 -8.14 18.06
CA ARG A 108 -9.55 -7.32 17.04
C ARG A 108 -10.57 -8.12 16.23
N THR A 109 -10.21 -9.32 15.79
CA THR A 109 -11.08 -10.17 14.97
C THR A 109 -12.34 -10.59 15.73
N ASN A 110 -12.20 -10.97 16.99
CA ASN A 110 -13.30 -11.41 17.83
C ASN A 110 -14.26 -10.26 18.11
N LEU A 111 -13.75 -9.08 18.49
CA LEU A 111 -14.56 -7.89 18.74
C LEU A 111 -15.36 -7.43 17.52
N LEU A 112 -14.78 -7.54 16.32
CA LEU A 112 -15.48 -7.21 15.07
C LEU A 112 -16.53 -8.26 14.71
N LYS A 113 -16.22 -9.56 14.84
CA LYS A 113 -17.12 -10.66 14.47
C LYS A 113 -18.26 -10.87 15.45
N SER A 114 -18.06 -10.59 16.73
CA SER A 114 -19.09 -10.75 17.77
C SER A 114 -20.22 -9.74 17.66
N GLY A 115 -20.06 -8.67 16.88
CA GLY A 115 -20.97 -7.53 16.85
C GLY A 115 -20.72 -6.52 17.97
N THR A 116 -19.79 -6.79 18.91
CA THR A 116 -19.53 -5.92 20.07
C THR A 116 -19.22 -4.49 19.68
N ILE A 117 -18.38 -4.26 18.66
CA ILE A 117 -18.10 -2.90 18.17
C ILE A 117 -19.36 -2.24 17.59
N SER A 118 -20.20 -3.00 16.88
CA SER A 118 -21.45 -2.48 16.33
C SER A 118 -22.44 -2.08 17.41
N ASP A 119 -22.49 -2.85 18.51
CA ASP A 119 -23.38 -2.56 19.64
C ASP A 119 -22.92 -1.31 20.41
N ILE A 120 -21.60 -1.16 20.62
CA ILE A 120 -21.01 0.00 21.32
C ILE A 120 -21.34 1.31 20.61
N PHE A 121 -21.36 1.31 19.28
CA PHE A 121 -21.59 2.50 18.47
C PHE A 121 -22.96 2.48 17.76
N ALA A 122 -23.95 1.76 18.28
CA ALA A 122 -25.25 1.59 17.64
C ALA A 122 -26.03 2.90 17.47
N ASP A 123 -25.74 3.91 18.29
CA ASP A 123 -26.32 5.25 18.27
C ASP A 123 -25.60 6.23 17.33
N VAL A 124 -24.48 5.81 16.73
CA VAL A 124 -23.62 6.64 15.89
C VAL A 124 -23.60 6.14 14.45
N THR A 125 -23.68 7.06 13.49
CA THR A 125 -23.57 6.74 12.06
C THR A 125 -22.21 7.16 11.49
N PHE A 126 -21.47 6.21 10.94
CA PHE A 126 -20.19 6.42 10.25
C PHE A 126 -20.31 6.20 8.73
N ARG A 127 -19.33 6.72 7.97
CA ARG A 127 -19.22 6.52 6.51
C ARG A 127 -18.39 5.31 6.10
N ASN A 128 -17.55 4.80 6.98
CA ASN A 128 -16.76 3.58 6.78
C ASN A 128 -17.25 2.43 7.65
N SER A 129 -16.88 1.21 7.29
CA SER A 129 -17.19 0.02 8.08
C SER A 129 -16.29 -0.08 9.32
N PHE A 130 -16.72 -0.85 10.31
CA PHE A 130 -15.94 -1.05 11.53
C PHE A 130 -14.58 -1.72 11.27
N GLU A 131 -14.48 -2.56 10.23
CA GLU A 131 -13.21 -3.17 9.80
C GLU A 131 -12.23 -2.12 9.28
N ASP A 132 -12.73 -1.09 8.58
CA ASP A 132 -11.92 0.02 8.09
C ASP A 132 -11.60 1.03 9.21
N MET A 133 -12.48 1.18 10.20
CA MET A 133 -12.30 2.09 11.33
C MET A 133 -11.19 1.59 12.27
N TYR A 134 -11.29 0.34 12.73
CA TYR A 134 -10.26 -0.25 13.60
C TYR A 134 -9.07 -0.68 12.74
N ASP A 135 -8.06 0.18 12.57
CA ASP A 135 -6.94 -0.11 11.67
C ASP A 135 -6.16 -1.35 12.14
N SER A 136 -6.03 -2.36 11.26
CA SER A 136 -5.23 -3.55 11.55
C SER A 136 -3.74 -3.35 11.26
N GLN A 137 -3.38 -2.34 10.49
CA GLN A 137 -1.99 -2.11 10.09
C GLN A 137 -1.14 -1.63 11.26
N VAL A 138 -1.72 -0.92 12.23
CA VAL A 138 -1.03 -0.43 13.44
C VAL A 138 -0.63 -1.53 14.43
N ILE A 139 -1.03 -2.78 14.19
CA ILE A 139 -0.67 -3.90 15.08
C ILE A 139 0.78 -4.33 14.86
N GLU A 140 1.22 -4.42 13.60
CA GLU A 140 2.59 -4.89 13.27
C GLU A 140 3.16 -4.42 11.93
N LYS A 141 2.39 -3.71 11.10
CA LYS A 141 2.81 -3.35 9.72
C LYS A 141 3.25 -1.89 9.60
N ASN A 142 2.42 -0.98 10.08
CA ASN A 142 2.65 0.45 9.95
C ASN A 142 3.40 0.97 11.18
N PRO A 143 4.53 1.66 11.02
CA PRO A 143 5.20 2.33 12.13
C PRO A 143 4.26 3.30 12.85
N LEU A 144 4.30 3.32 14.18
CA LEU A 144 3.45 4.18 14.99
C LEU A 144 4.09 5.57 15.13
N LEU A 145 3.31 6.64 15.11
CA LEU A 145 3.85 7.97 15.39
C LEU A 145 4.26 8.05 16.86
N LEU A 146 5.47 8.52 17.12
CA LEU A 146 5.91 8.78 18.48
C LEU A 146 5.02 9.88 19.10
N TYR A 147 4.70 9.78 20.39
CA TYR A 147 3.80 10.73 21.06
C TYR A 147 4.14 12.19 20.74
N GLY A 148 3.15 12.97 20.33
CA GLY A 148 3.31 14.38 19.90
C GLY A 148 3.81 14.59 18.47
N SER A 149 4.15 13.55 17.71
CA SER A 149 4.50 13.67 16.28
C SER A 149 3.27 13.78 15.38
N THR A 150 3.50 14.28 14.16
CA THR A 150 2.50 14.49 13.09
C THR A 150 3.02 13.93 11.77
N LYS A 151 2.15 13.45 10.87
CA LYS A 151 2.58 12.78 9.63
C LYS A 151 3.36 13.67 8.66
N ASP A 152 2.92 14.92 8.48
CA ASP A 152 3.43 15.85 7.46
C ASP A 152 3.98 17.15 8.07
N GLY A 153 4.22 17.15 9.39
CA GLY A 153 4.61 18.35 10.13
C GLY A 153 3.50 19.41 10.20
N LYS A 154 2.26 19.06 9.82
CA LYS A 154 1.12 19.98 9.75
C LYS A 154 -0.06 19.46 10.56
N GLY A 155 -0.78 20.40 11.16
CA GLY A 155 -2.01 20.11 11.92
C GLY A 155 -1.74 19.55 13.32
N PRO A 156 -2.82 19.25 14.07
CA PRO A 156 -2.70 18.79 15.45
C PRO A 156 -2.23 17.33 15.52
N ALA A 157 -1.32 17.07 16.45
CA ALA A 157 -0.97 15.72 16.87
C ALA A 157 -2.11 15.10 17.69
N TYR A 158 -2.09 13.77 17.81
CA TYR A 158 -2.86 13.08 18.85
C TYR A 158 -2.16 13.31 20.19
N THR A 159 -2.92 13.79 21.17
CA THR A 159 -2.43 14.05 22.54
C THR A 159 -3.32 13.34 23.53
N CYS A 160 -2.76 12.93 24.66
CA CYS A 160 -3.50 12.28 25.73
C CYS A 160 -4.56 13.24 26.28
N THR A 161 -5.84 12.88 26.16
CA THR A 161 -6.95 13.66 26.72
C THR A 161 -7.24 13.22 28.15
N TYR A 162 -7.36 11.91 28.36
CA TYR A 162 -7.66 11.28 29.64
C TYR A 162 -7.13 9.85 29.67
N LYS A 163 -7.13 9.25 30.86
CA LYS A 163 -6.80 7.85 31.09
C LYS A 163 -8.04 7.09 31.57
N LEU A 164 -8.12 5.82 31.22
CA LEU A 164 -9.02 4.85 31.82
C LEU A 164 -8.19 3.82 32.57
N TRP A 165 -8.60 3.46 33.78
CA TRP A 165 -7.85 2.50 34.58
C TRP A 165 -8.72 1.59 35.45
N GLY A 166 -8.11 0.50 35.92
CA GLY A 166 -8.78 -0.48 36.78
C GLY A 166 -9.81 -1.35 36.04
N GLN A 167 -10.42 -2.29 36.77
CA GLN A 167 -11.40 -3.21 36.19
C GLN A 167 -12.68 -2.50 35.72
N ASP A 168 -13.06 -1.45 36.43
CA ASP A 168 -14.28 -0.70 36.16
C ASP A 168 -14.10 0.43 35.13
N GLY A 169 -12.87 0.65 34.63
CA GLY A 169 -12.57 1.70 33.66
C GLY A 169 -12.80 3.10 34.24
N GLU A 170 -12.29 3.35 35.45
CA GLU A 170 -12.33 4.66 36.09
C GLU A 170 -11.60 5.68 35.23
N ARG A 171 -12.18 6.89 35.11
CA ARG A 171 -11.62 7.96 34.29
C ARG A 171 -10.89 8.98 35.14
N GLU A 172 -9.70 9.36 34.68
CA GLU A 172 -8.96 10.52 35.18
C GLU A 172 -8.46 11.37 34.00
N ASP A 173 -8.49 12.69 34.13
CA ASP A 173 -7.95 13.58 33.10
C ASP A 173 -6.42 13.43 33.02
N CYS A 174 -5.86 13.65 31.82
CA CYS A 174 -4.45 13.41 31.58
C CYS A 174 -3.61 14.61 32.03
N GLU A 175 -3.03 14.51 33.23
CA GLU A 175 -2.13 15.52 33.81
C GLU A 175 -0.63 15.13 33.71
N ASP A 176 -0.33 14.02 33.03
CA ASP A 176 1.03 13.50 32.91
C ASP A 176 1.94 14.46 32.13
N GLU A 177 3.17 14.62 32.59
CA GLU A 177 4.15 15.49 31.95
C GLU A 177 4.64 14.89 30.64
N LEU A 178 5.06 15.77 29.71
CA LEU A 178 5.49 15.35 28.38
C LEU A 178 6.59 14.26 28.40
N PRO A 179 7.65 14.35 29.23
CA PRO A 179 8.67 13.29 29.27
C PRO A 179 8.10 11.93 29.66
N ASP A 180 7.18 11.90 30.61
CA ASP A 180 6.54 10.68 31.08
C ASP A 180 5.68 10.08 29.98
N LEU A 181 4.87 10.89 29.31
CA LEU A 181 4.06 10.45 28.16
C LEU A 181 4.91 9.89 27.02
N THR A 182 6.00 10.58 26.66
CA THR A 182 6.87 10.12 25.57
C THR A 182 7.56 8.79 25.86
N ASP A 183 7.92 8.54 27.12
CA ASP A 183 8.56 7.29 27.52
C ASP A 183 7.51 6.18 27.72
N ARG A 184 6.45 6.48 28.46
CA ARG A 184 5.38 5.55 28.80
C ARG A 184 4.67 4.99 27.57
N LEU A 185 4.44 5.85 26.58
CA LEU A 185 3.75 5.53 25.32
C LEU A 185 4.71 5.15 24.19
N SER A 186 6.01 4.98 24.46
CA SER A 186 6.91 4.40 23.48
C SER A 186 6.66 2.90 23.33
N ILE A 187 6.67 2.41 22.10
CA ILE A 187 6.66 0.95 21.85
C ILE A 187 8.08 0.36 21.82
N GLN A 188 9.13 1.19 21.84
CA GLN A 188 10.52 0.74 21.75
C GLN A 188 11.08 0.20 23.07
N ASN A 189 10.48 0.55 24.22
CA ASN A 189 10.92 0.07 25.54
C ASN A 189 10.19 -1.20 26.00
N LYS A 190 9.44 -1.87 25.11
CA LYS A 190 8.64 -3.07 25.40
C LYS A 190 9.40 -4.34 25.01
N TYR A 191 10.36 -4.73 25.85
CA TYR A 191 11.21 -5.91 25.63
C TYR A 191 10.49 -7.23 25.93
N SER A 192 11.08 -8.35 25.50
CA SER A 192 10.47 -9.69 25.62
C SER A 192 10.19 -10.10 27.07
N SER A 193 10.95 -9.55 28.03
CA SER A 193 10.74 -9.75 29.47
C SER A 193 9.45 -9.11 30.00
N LEU A 194 8.89 -8.14 29.27
CA LEU A 194 7.63 -7.47 29.63
C LEU A 194 6.42 -8.10 28.92
N THR A 195 6.65 -9.03 27.99
CA THR A 195 5.56 -9.71 27.28
C THR A 195 4.77 -10.58 28.24
N LEU A 196 3.46 -10.33 28.31
CA LEU A 196 2.55 -11.17 29.06
C LEU A 196 2.45 -12.55 28.39
N PRO A 197 2.67 -13.64 29.14
CA PRO A 197 2.61 -14.98 28.59
C PRO A 197 1.19 -15.32 28.16
N VAL A 198 1.07 -15.92 26.97
CA VAL A 198 -0.20 -16.48 26.49
C VAL A 198 -0.61 -17.64 27.39
N LEU A 199 -1.87 -17.65 27.81
CA LEU A 199 -2.48 -18.72 28.59
C LEU A 199 -2.31 -20.07 27.88
N GLU A 200 -2.01 -21.13 28.63
CA GLU A 200 -1.69 -22.45 28.07
C GLU A 200 -2.81 -22.97 27.17
N GLU A 201 -4.05 -22.81 27.59
CA GLU A 201 -5.27 -23.20 26.85
C GLU A 201 -5.46 -22.43 25.53
N LYS A 202 -4.82 -21.27 25.38
CA LYS A 202 -4.91 -20.44 24.17
C LYS A 202 -3.73 -20.57 23.22
N LYS A 203 -2.64 -21.21 23.63
CA LYS A 203 -1.44 -21.35 22.77
C LYS A 203 -1.73 -22.02 21.45
N ALA A 204 -2.57 -23.07 21.44
CA ALA A 204 -2.94 -23.79 20.22
C ALA A 204 -3.72 -22.89 19.24
N GLU A 205 -4.69 -22.13 19.75
CA GLU A 205 -5.49 -21.19 18.95
C GLU A 205 -4.60 -20.09 18.34
N VAL A 206 -3.67 -19.54 19.12
CA VAL A 206 -2.72 -18.52 18.66
C VAL A 206 -1.77 -19.10 17.60
N ALA A 207 -1.25 -20.32 17.79
CA ALA A 207 -0.41 -20.99 16.81
C ALA A 207 -1.16 -21.23 15.48
N GLU A 208 -2.39 -21.72 15.55
CA GLU A 208 -3.24 -21.93 14.37
C GLU A 208 -3.50 -20.61 13.61
N PHE A 209 -3.70 -19.50 14.34
CA PHE A 209 -3.85 -18.18 13.72
C PHE A 209 -2.58 -17.75 12.96
N VAL A 210 -1.41 -17.95 13.57
CA VAL A 210 -0.11 -17.65 12.95
C VAL A 210 0.09 -18.48 11.68
N GLU A 211 -0.19 -19.78 11.73
CA GLU A 211 -0.10 -20.67 10.57
C GLU A 211 -1.05 -20.26 9.45
N LYS A 212 -2.32 -19.97 9.75
CA LYS A 212 -3.30 -19.47 8.77
C LYS A 212 -2.87 -18.16 8.14
N LYS A 213 -2.31 -17.24 8.93
CA LYS A 213 -1.80 -15.95 8.43
C LYS A 213 -0.61 -16.15 7.50
N ALA A 214 0.34 -17.01 7.87
CA ALA A 214 1.48 -17.36 7.03
C ALA A 214 1.05 -18.03 5.72
N ALA A 215 0.13 -19.00 5.78
CA ALA A 215 -0.43 -19.66 4.61
C ALA A 215 -1.15 -18.68 3.68
N LYS A 216 -1.92 -17.72 4.23
CA LYS A 216 -2.57 -16.67 3.42
C LYS A 216 -1.56 -15.73 2.75
N ALA A 217 -0.48 -15.37 3.46
CA ALA A 217 0.58 -14.56 2.90
C ALA A 217 1.31 -15.28 1.76
N GLU A 218 1.56 -16.58 1.93
CA GLU A 218 2.19 -17.42 0.90
C GLU A 218 1.26 -17.62 -0.30
N ALA A 219 -0.01 -17.92 -0.08
CA ALA A 219 -1.01 -18.00 -1.14
C ALA A 219 -1.17 -16.68 -1.90
N ALA A 220 -1.06 -15.53 -1.22
CA ALA A 220 -1.10 -14.22 -1.88
C ALA A 220 0.13 -13.97 -2.78
N LYS A 221 1.31 -14.50 -2.41
CA LYS A 221 2.49 -14.48 -3.30
C LYS A 221 2.27 -15.37 -4.51
N VAL A 222 1.79 -16.60 -4.31
CA VAL A 222 1.46 -17.54 -5.40
C VAL A 222 0.39 -16.96 -6.34
N VAL A 223 -0.65 -16.27 -5.83
CA VAL A 223 -1.67 -15.59 -6.65
C VAL A 223 -1.11 -14.39 -7.42
N CYS A 224 -0.11 -13.71 -6.87
CA CYS A 224 0.61 -12.65 -7.57
C CYS A 224 1.53 -13.20 -8.68
N GLU A 225 2.12 -14.38 -8.45
CA GLU A 225 2.98 -15.11 -9.39
C GLU A 225 2.18 -15.85 -10.49
N THR A 226 0.95 -16.28 -10.20
CA THR A 226 0.10 -17.08 -11.11
C THR A 226 -0.81 -16.27 -12.04
N LYS A 227 -0.65 -14.94 -12.13
CA LYS A 227 -1.13 -14.24 -13.34
C LYS A 227 -0.06 -14.45 -14.42
N PRO A 228 -0.25 -15.36 -15.39
CA PRO A 228 0.72 -15.49 -16.46
C PRO A 228 0.62 -14.21 -17.29
N LYS A 229 1.68 -13.39 -17.29
CA LYS A 229 1.79 -12.27 -18.24
C LYS A 229 2.59 -12.66 -19.47
N CYS A 230 3.34 -13.74 -19.45
CA CYS A 230 3.97 -14.27 -20.65
C CYS A 230 2.96 -15.05 -21.51
N ASN A 231 2.16 -14.33 -22.31
CA ASN A 231 1.76 -14.91 -23.59
C ASN A 231 3.05 -15.07 -24.43
N MET A 232 3.20 -16.11 -25.25
CA MET A 232 4.35 -16.27 -26.15
C MET A 232 4.65 -15.01 -26.99
N VAL A 233 3.60 -14.22 -27.25
CA VAL A 233 3.67 -12.90 -27.91
C VAL A 233 4.52 -11.88 -27.12
N LEU A 234 4.45 -11.86 -25.78
CA LEU A 234 5.20 -10.93 -24.94
C LEU A 234 6.71 -11.25 -24.94
N LEU A 235 7.08 -12.54 -24.90
CA LEU A 235 8.48 -12.95 -24.93
C LEU A 235 9.17 -12.55 -26.24
N GLY A 236 8.50 -12.79 -27.37
CA GLY A 236 9.03 -12.41 -28.69
C GLY A 236 9.19 -10.89 -28.85
N GLU A 237 8.22 -10.11 -28.38
CA GLU A 237 8.31 -8.64 -28.36
C GLU A 237 9.49 -8.16 -27.50
N VAL A 238 9.62 -8.67 -26.28
CA VAL A 238 10.69 -8.29 -25.35
C VAL A 238 12.07 -8.62 -25.92
N GLN A 239 12.25 -9.81 -26.50
CA GLN A 239 13.54 -10.19 -27.10
C GLN A 239 13.95 -9.26 -28.25
N GLN A 240 13.02 -8.91 -29.13
CA GLN A 240 13.29 -7.96 -30.23
C GLN A 240 13.63 -6.56 -29.70
N LEU A 241 12.91 -6.09 -28.68
CA LEU A 241 13.18 -4.79 -28.06
C LEU A 241 14.56 -4.75 -27.38
N VAL A 242 14.91 -5.79 -26.62
CA VAL A 242 16.21 -5.90 -25.94
C VAL A 242 17.36 -5.97 -26.95
N ALA A 243 17.17 -6.66 -28.08
CA ALA A 243 18.16 -6.72 -29.16
C ALA A 243 18.42 -5.36 -29.83
N MET A 244 17.49 -4.41 -29.72
CA MET A 244 17.64 -3.04 -30.23
C MET A 244 18.30 -2.09 -29.22
N LEU A 245 18.58 -2.53 -27.99
CA LEU A 245 19.20 -1.70 -26.97
C LEU A 245 20.73 -1.60 -27.17
N SER A 246 21.28 -0.45 -26.83
CA SER A 246 22.73 -0.21 -26.89
C SER A 246 23.47 -1.08 -25.86
N PRO A 247 24.58 -1.73 -26.24
CA PRO A 247 25.43 -2.48 -25.30
C PRO A 247 25.93 -1.62 -24.12
N SER A 248 26.05 -0.30 -24.28
CA SER A 248 26.45 0.62 -23.22
C SER A 248 25.51 0.61 -22.00
N ARG A 249 24.24 0.20 -22.19
CA ARG A 249 23.27 0.06 -21.09
C ARG A 249 23.61 -1.12 -20.17
N ALA A 250 24.35 -2.12 -20.65
CA ALA A 250 24.87 -3.18 -19.79
C ALA A 250 26.04 -2.70 -18.91
N ASP A 251 26.84 -1.75 -19.43
CA ASP A 251 28.00 -1.21 -18.71
C ASP A 251 27.64 -0.15 -17.65
N ASN A 252 26.57 0.62 -17.90
CA ASN A 252 26.03 1.61 -16.98
C ASN A 252 25.14 0.94 -15.93
N ARG A 253 25.56 0.95 -14.67
CA ARG A 253 24.84 0.28 -13.57
C ARG A 253 23.40 0.77 -13.41
N SER A 254 23.13 2.05 -13.61
CA SER A 254 21.77 2.60 -13.47
C SER A 254 20.86 2.10 -14.58
N ASP A 255 21.33 2.14 -15.83
CA ASP A 255 20.57 1.66 -16.99
C ASP A 255 20.38 0.14 -16.94
N TRP A 256 21.40 -0.59 -16.51
CA TRP A 256 21.36 -2.04 -16.34
C TRP A 256 20.34 -2.50 -15.30
N LEU A 257 20.30 -1.83 -14.13
CA LEU A 257 19.29 -2.09 -13.10
C LEU A 257 17.89 -1.65 -13.56
N ALA A 258 17.79 -0.53 -14.28
CA ALA A 258 16.53 -0.08 -14.85
C ALA A 258 15.95 -1.09 -15.84
N LEU A 259 16.81 -1.71 -16.67
CA LEU A 259 16.45 -2.80 -17.57
C LEU A 259 16.00 -4.05 -16.82
N GLY A 260 16.74 -4.49 -15.81
CA GLY A 260 16.36 -5.63 -14.97
C GLY A 260 14.99 -5.43 -14.31
N SER A 261 14.75 -4.26 -13.71
CA SER A 261 13.45 -3.88 -13.13
C SER A 261 12.32 -3.86 -14.18
N SER A 262 12.62 -3.39 -15.40
CA SER A 262 11.66 -3.37 -16.51
C SER A 262 11.24 -4.76 -16.97
N LEU A 263 12.19 -5.70 -17.03
CA LEU A 263 11.95 -7.08 -17.42
C LEU A 263 11.19 -7.82 -16.32
N LYS A 264 11.60 -7.68 -15.05
CA LYS A 264 10.90 -8.27 -13.89
C LYS A 264 9.45 -7.83 -13.79
N SER A 265 9.17 -6.55 -14.07
CA SER A 265 7.81 -6.01 -14.07
C SER A 265 6.95 -6.49 -15.24
N GLY A 266 7.60 -6.93 -16.33
CA GLY A 266 6.95 -7.56 -17.48
C GLY A 266 6.50 -8.98 -17.14
N ASP A 267 7.47 -9.85 -16.83
CA ASP A 267 7.24 -11.24 -16.46
C ASP A 267 8.46 -11.84 -15.72
N GLU A 268 8.21 -12.78 -14.81
CA GLU A 268 9.26 -13.44 -14.01
C GLU A 268 10.18 -14.34 -14.85
N SER A 269 9.66 -14.90 -15.95
CA SER A 269 10.40 -15.76 -16.87
C SER A 269 11.43 -15.02 -17.73
N LEU A 270 11.52 -13.70 -17.64
CA LEU A 270 12.43 -12.87 -18.45
C LEU A 270 13.85 -12.73 -17.87
N LEU A 271 14.15 -13.38 -16.74
CA LEU A 271 15.50 -13.42 -16.17
C LEU A 271 16.57 -13.88 -17.17
N PRO A 272 16.37 -14.95 -17.98
CA PRO A 272 17.37 -15.38 -18.95
C PRO A 272 17.66 -14.33 -20.03
N VAL A 273 16.67 -13.49 -20.38
CA VAL A 273 16.85 -12.39 -21.34
C VAL A 273 17.74 -11.31 -20.74
N TRP A 274 17.51 -10.96 -19.47
CA TRP A 274 18.36 -9.99 -18.78
C TRP A 274 19.78 -10.51 -18.59
N ASP A 275 19.93 -11.79 -18.23
CA ASP A 275 21.23 -12.42 -18.06
C ASP A 275 22.04 -12.41 -19.36
N THR A 276 21.41 -12.83 -20.47
CA THR A 276 22.03 -12.82 -21.80
C THR A 276 22.46 -11.41 -22.21
N PHE A 277 21.63 -10.39 -21.97
CA PHE A 277 22.00 -9.00 -22.25
C PHE A 277 23.14 -8.52 -21.35
N SER A 278 23.18 -8.97 -20.09
CA SER A 278 24.21 -8.56 -19.13
C SER A 278 25.60 -9.07 -19.52
N GLN A 279 25.68 -10.21 -20.21
CA GLN A 279 26.92 -10.78 -20.75
C GLN A 279 27.63 -9.88 -21.78
N LEU A 280 26.95 -8.85 -22.32
CA LEU A 280 27.57 -7.86 -23.21
C LEU A 280 28.58 -6.96 -22.49
N SER A 281 28.48 -6.83 -21.16
CA SER A 281 29.43 -6.04 -20.36
C SER A 281 30.63 -6.86 -19.93
N SER A 282 31.82 -6.26 -19.99
CA SER A 282 33.03 -6.85 -19.40
C SER A 282 32.99 -6.97 -17.87
N LYS A 283 32.03 -6.30 -17.21
CA LYS A 283 31.82 -6.34 -15.75
C LYS A 283 30.92 -7.48 -15.31
N TYR A 284 30.36 -8.24 -16.25
CA TYR A 284 29.41 -9.32 -15.98
C TYR A 284 29.98 -10.37 -15.03
N LYS A 285 29.15 -10.82 -14.08
CA LYS A 285 29.45 -11.94 -13.19
C LYS A 285 28.29 -12.92 -13.18
N SER A 286 28.62 -14.19 -13.40
CA SER A 286 27.64 -15.28 -13.35
C SER A 286 26.92 -15.32 -12.00
N GLY A 287 25.60 -15.43 -12.02
CA GLY A 287 24.73 -15.47 -10.84
C GLY A 287 24.46 -14.12 -10.16
N GLU A 288 24.99 -13.00 -10.66
CA GLU A 288 24.68 -11.67 -10.10
C GLU A 288 23.27 -11.21 -10.48
N CYS A 289 22.82 -11.51 -11.71
CA CYS A 289 21.46 -11.23 -12.18
C CYS A 289 20.42 -11.94 -11.30
N GLU A 290 20.60 -13.24 -11.03
CA GLU A 290 19.69 -14.03 -10.20
C GLU A 290 19.53 -13.46 -8.78
N LYS A 291 20.63 -13.03 -8.16
CA LYS A 291 20.61 -12.43 -6.82
C LYS A 291 19.79 -11.14 -6.79
N LEU A 292 20.01 -10.26 -7.77
CA LEU A 292 19.35 -8.96 -7.83
C LEU A 292 17.90 -9.06 -8.33
N TRP A 293 17.56 -10.13 -9.06
CA TRP A 293 16.23 -10.32 -9.66
C TRP A 293 15.09 -10.28 -8.64
N TYR A 294 15.31 -10.88 -7.47
CA TYR A 294 14.32 -10.98 -6.39
C TYR A 294 14.20 -9.70 -5.55
N ASP A 295 15.21 -8.82 -5.62
CA ASP A 295 15.21 -7.54 -4.92
C ASP A 295 14.51 -6.42 -5.71
N PHE A 296 14.24 -6.64 -7.01
CA PHE A 296 13.56 -5.66 -7.85
C PHE A 296 12.13 -5.42 -7.38
N LYS A 297 11.84 -4.16 -7.08
CA LYS A 297 10.47 -3.69 -6.87
C LYS A 297 9.81 -3.42 -8.22
N PRO A 298 8.47 -3.57 -8.32
CA PRO A 298 7.72 -3.17 -9.51
C PRO A 298 8.03 -1.71 -9.86
N GLY A 299 8.44 -1.45 -11.10
CA GLY A 299 8.96 -0.15 -11.49
C GLY A 299 8.75 0.11 -12.98
N ASN A 300 9.86 0.17 -13.72
CA ASN A 300 9.82 0.35 -15.17
C ASN A 300 8.94 -0.72 -15.82
N THR A 301 8.25 -0.38 -16.90
CA THR A 301 7.41 -1.32 -17.65
C THR A 301 7.93 -1.51 -19.06
N ILE A 302 7.34 -2.43 -19.83
CA ILE A 302 7.64 -2.62 -21.26
C ILE A 302 7.63 -1.31 -22.08
N ARG A 303 6.88 -0.29 -21.65
CA ARG A 303 6.91 1.06 -22.26
C ARG A 303 8.31 1.68 -22.23
N SER A 304 9.06 1.45 -21.16
CA SER A 304 10.46 1.89 -21.01
C SER A 304 11.36 1.19 -22.01
N LEU A 305 11.15 -0.10 -22.27
CA LEU A 305 11.88 -0.85 -23.31
C LEU A 305 11.63 -0.26 -24.70
N HIS A 306 10.37 0.03 -25.05
CA HIS A 306 10.05 0.71 -26.31
C HIS A 306 10.69 2.09 -26.40
N TYR A 307 10.68 2.86 -25.30
CA TYR A 307 11.32 4.17 -25.25
C TYR A 307 12.83 4.08 -25.46
N TRP A 308 13.52 3.16 -24.79
CA TRP A 308 14.96 2.97 -24.97
C TRP A 308 15.31 2.42 -26.35
N ALA A 309 14.57 1.45 -26.88
CA ALA A 309 14.77 0.95 -28.24
C ALA A 309 14.62 2.07 -29.28
N LYS A 310 13.65 2.98 -29.08
CA LYS A 310 13.47 4.19 -29.92
C LYS A 310 14.66 5.15 -29.85
N LEU A 311 15.30 5.29 -28.69
CA LEU A 311 16.45 6.17 -28.49
C LEU A 311 17.74 5.55 -29.03
N ASP A 312 17.96 4.27 -28.74
CA ASP A 312 19.22 3.56 -29.01
C ASP A 312 19.32 3.14 -30.48
N SER A 313 18.21 2.68 -31.07
CA SER A 313 18.14 2.21 -32.46
C SER A 313 16.90 2.74 -33.18
N PRO A 314 16.85 4.06 -33.51
CA PRO A 314 15.67 4.69 -34.09
C PRO A 314 15.17 4.03 -35.39
N ASP A 315 16.08 3.65 -36.28
CA ASP A 315 15.75 3.05 -37.58
C ASP A 315 15.22 1.61 -37.43
N ALA A 316 15.85 0.80 -36.58
CA ALA A 316 15.41 -0.55 -36.29
C ALA A 316 14.04 -0.55 -35.61
N TYR A 317 13.83 0.38 -34.67
CA TYR A 317 12.56 0.54 -33.97
C TYR A 317 11.44 1.02 -34.91
N LYS A 318 11.75 1.92 -35.85
CA LYS A 318 10.81 2.35 -36.88
C LYS A 318 10.38 1.17 -37.75
N LYS A 319 11.32 0.37 -38.25
CA LYS A 319 11.04 -0.83 -39.05
C LYS A 319 10.23 -1.87 -38.27
N TYR A 320 10.54 -2.05 -36.98
CA TYR A 320 9.78 -2.93 -36.09
C TYR A 320 8.30 -2.49 -36.00
N ASN A 321 8.05 -1.19 -35.78
CA ASN A 321 6.68 -0.65 -35.72
C ASN A 321 5.96 -0.76 -37.06
N GLU A 322 6.64 -0.47 -38.17
CA GLU A 322 6.08 -0.65 -39.52
C GLU A 322 5.67 -2.11 -39.76
N THR A 323 6.53 -3.07 -39.42
CA THR A 323 6.25 -4.51 -39.57
C THR A 323 5.07 -4.96 -38.69
N SER A 324 5.03 -4.48 -37.44
CA SER A 324 3.95 -4.78 -36.50
C SER A 324 2.62 -4.19 -36.99
N LEU A 325 2.63 -2.95 -37.49
CA LEU A 325 1.46 -2.29 -38.06
C LEU A 325 0.95 -3.02 -39.31
N GLN A 326 1.85 -3.40 -40.23
CA GLN A 326 1.49 -4.16 -41.43
C GLN A 326 0.85 -5.50 -41.08
N THR A 327 1.42 -6.23 -40.11
CA THR A 327 0.81 -7.48 -39.62
C THR A 327 -0.60 -7.24 -39.10
N ALA A 328 -0.80 -6.21 -38.25
CA ALA A 328 -2.11 -5.88 -37.69
C ALA A 328 -3.12 -5.48 -38.79
N LEU A 329 -2.68 -4.70 -39.78
CA LEU A 329 -3.50 -4.31 -40.92
C LEU A 329 -3.93 -5.53 -41.73
N MET A 330 -3.02 -6.44 -42.05
CA MET A 330 -3.33 -7.68 -42.77
C MET A 330 -4.30 -8.58 -42.00
N THR A 331 -4.12 -8.72 -40.68
CA THR A 331 -5.06 -9.48 -39.84
C THR A 331 -6.43 -8.82 -39.80
N SER A 332 -6.50 -7.48 -39.77
CA SER A 332 -7.76 -6.74 -39.72
C SER A 332 -8.63 -6.87 -40.97
N LEU A 333 -8.07 -7.38 -42.08
CA LEU A 333 -8.85 -7.74 -43.27
C LEU A 333 -9.87 -8.85 -43.01
N SER A 334 -9.80 -9.53 -41.86
CA SER A 334 -10.87 -10.42 -41.37
C SER A 334 -12.23 -9.71 -41.23
N GLY A 335 -12.23 -8.38 -41.09
CA GLY A 335 -13.42 -7.57 -40.84
C GLY A 335 -13.90 -7.59 -39.39
N SER A 336 -13.21 -8.28 -38.49
CA SER A 336 -13.55 -8.31 -37.06
C SER A 336 -13.30 -6.95 -36.41
N HIS A 337 -14.27 -6.46 -35.63
CA HIS A 337 -14.11 -5.24 -34.82
C HIS A 337 -12.89 -5.31 -33.88
N TYR A 338 -12.56 -6.50 -33.39
CA TYR A 338 -11.38 -6.71 -32.55
C TYR A 338 -10.08 -6.47 -33.34
N ASP A 339 -9.97 -7.01 -34.54
CA ASP A 339 -8.73 -6.91 -35.34
C ASP A 339 -8.52 -5.47 -35.85
N VAL A 340 -9.59 -4.78 -36.23
CA VAL A 340 -9.54 -3.33 -36.54
C VAL A 340 -9.12 -2.53 -35.30
N ALA A 341 -9.62 -2.88 -34.11
CA ALA A 341 -9.18 -2.23 -32.87
C ALA A 341 -7.69 -2.48 -32.56
N GLN A 342 -7.13 -3.64 -32.95
CA GLN A 342 -5.70 -3.91 -32.79
C GLN A 342 -4.83 -3.01 -33.67
N VAL A 343 -5.30 -2.62 -34.86
CA VAL A 343 -4.61 -1.61 -35.70
C VAL A 343 -4.54 -0.27 -34.98
N VAL A 344 -5.68 0.20 -34.46
CA VAL A 344 -5.76 1.45 -33.69
C VAL A 344 -4.86 1.38 -32.46
N TYR A 345 -4.89 0.26 -31.74
CA TYR A 345 -4.05 0.05 -30.57
C TYR A 345 -2.56 0.08 -30.95
N SER A 346 -2.15 -0.60 -32.01
CA SER A 346 -0.75 -0.61 -32.47
C SER A 346 -0.24 0.79 -32.79
N MET A 347 -1.06 1.62 -33.43
CA MET A 347 -0.71 3.01 -33.79
C MET A 347 -0.64 3.94 -32.56
N TYR A 348 -1.44 3.69 -31.52
CA TYR A 348 -1.71 4.70 -30.48
C TYR A 348 -1.55 4.22 -29.02
N LYS A 349 -1.04 2.99 -28.79
CA LYS A 349 -0.90 2.37 -27.45
C LYS A 349 -0.09 3.17 -26.43
N PHE A 350 0.78 4.07 -26.89
CA PHE A 350 1.59 4.94 -26.01
C PHE A 350 1.05 6.37 -25.91
N ASP A 351 0.16 6.77 -26.82
CA ASP A 351 -0.35 8.14 -26.91
C ASP A 351 -1.66 8.31 -26.13
N TYR A 352 -2.47 7.26 -26.00
CA TYR A 352 -3.78 7.32 -25.35
C TYR A 352 -4.01 6.19 -24.35
N VAL A 353 -4.75 6.48 -23.29
CA VAL A 353 -5.28 5.49 -22.34
C VAL A 353 -6.71 5.85 -21.95
N SER A 354 -7.45 4.86 -21.48
CA SER A 354 -8.80 5.07 -20.93
C SER A 354 -8.92 4.46 -19.55
N THR A 355 -9.65 5.11 -18.66
CA THR A 355 -10.02 4.56 -17.34
C THR A 355 -11.53 4.45 -17.24
N LYS A 356 -12.00 3.52 -16.41
CA LYS A 356 -13.41 3.41 -16.04
C LYS A 356 -13.59 3.77 -14.58
N ASP A 357 -14.58 4.60 -14.27
CA ASP A 357 -14.97 4.87 -12.90
C ASP A 357 -15.82 3.72 -12.31
N GLN A 358 -16.17 3.82 -11.03
CA GLN A 358 -17.02 2.84 -10.35
C GLN A 358 -18.42 2.71 -10.97
N LYS A 359 -18.86 3.69 -11.76
CA LYS A 359 -20.13 3.72 -12.47
C LYS A 359 -19.99 3.27 -13.93
N ASN A 360 -18.82 2.73 -14.32
CA ASN A 360 -18.48 2.25 -15.66
C ASN A 360 -18.43 3.36 -16.73
N ASN A 361 -18.33 4.63 -16.33
CA ASN A 361 -18.08 5.74 -17.27
C ASN A 361 -16.64 5.71 -17.72
N THR A 362 -16.41 5.87 -19.03
CA THR A 362 -15.07 5.84 -19.62
C THR A 362 -14.54 7.25 -19.82
N THR A 363 -13.39 7.53 -19.22
CA THR A 363 -12.63 8.77 -19.41
C THR A 363 -11.37 8.48 -20.22
N TRP A 364 -11.13 9.25 -21.27
CA TRP A 364 -9.94 9.12 -22.12
C TRP A 364 -8.88 10.14 -21.73
N TYR A 365 -7.62 9.75 -21.87
CA TYR A 365 -6.47 10.62 -21.65
C TYR A 365 -5.49 10.50 -22.81
N LYS A 366 -4.80 11.60 -23.11
CA LYS A 366 -3.69 11.69 -24.07
C LYS A 366 -2.41 12.04 -23.34
N PHE A 367 -1.32 11.37 -23.68
CA PHE A 367 -0.02 11.70 -23.14
C PHE A 367 0.54 12.95 -23.83
N SER A 368 0.85 13.99 -23.06
CA SER A 368 1.32 15.28 -23.56
C SER A 368 2.44 15.81 -22.66
N GLY A 369 3.62 16.02 -23.23
CA GLY A 369 4.82 16.40 -22.49
C GLY A 369 5.24 15.32 -21.49
N HIS A 370 4.95 15.54 -20.20
CA HIS A 370 5.29 14.65 -19.10
C HIS A 370 4.06 14.23 -18.26
N ARG A 371 2.83 14.40 -18.79
CA ARG A 371 1.59 14.08 -18.07
C ARG A 371 0.49 13.54 -18.98
N TRP A 372 -0.50 12.91 -18.36
CA TRP A 372 -1.75 12.53 -19.01
C TRP A 372 -2.74 13.70 -18.92
N GLU A 373 -3.29 14.10 -20.05
CA GLU A 373 -4.30 15.17 -20.16
C GLU A 373 -5.64 14.55 -20.56
N GLU A 374 -6.71 14.94 -19.87
CA GLU A 374 -8.04 14.40 -20.14
C GLU A 374 -8.56 14.85 -21.52
N CYS A 375 -9.03 13.88 -22.30
CA CYS A 375 -9.63 14.07 -23.61
C CYS A 375 -11.15 13.97 -23.48
N VAL A 376 -11.83 15.12 -23.52
CA VAL A 376 -13.30 15.19 -23.48
C VAL A 376 -13.89 14.28 -24.56
N GLY A 377 -14.58 13.22 -24.13
CA GLY A 377 -15.23 12.24 -25.00
C GLY A 377 -14.32 11.55 -26.03
N GLY A 378 -13.00 11.53 -25.83
CA GLY A 378 -12.04 10.91 -26.76
C GLY A 378 -12.08 11.48 -28.18
N VAL A 379 -12.51 12.75 -28.36
CA VAL A 379 -12.71 13.38 -29.68
C VAL A 379 -11.42 13.35 -30.52
N ASP A 380 -10.28 13.64 -29.91
CA ASP A 380 -8.98 13.66 -30.59
C ASP A 380 -8.61 12.30 -31.19
N LEU A 381 -8.79 11.20 -30.44
CA LEU A 381 -8.55 9.85 -30.94
C LEU A 381 -9.55 9.48 -32.04
N ARG A 382 -10.85 9.83 -31.88
CA ARG A 382 -11.88 9.59 -32.90
C ARG A 382 -11.56 10.27 -34.23
N ASN A 383 -11.07 11.50 -34.20
CA ASN A 383 -10.64 12.21 -35.42
C ASN A 383 -9.50 11.46 -36.11
N LYS A 384 -8.52 10.96 -35.35
CA LYS A 384 -7.41 10.16 -35.89
C LYS A 384 -7.83 8.84 -36.52
N LEU A 385 -8.96 8.25 -36.09
CA LEU A 385 -9.53 7.08 -36.76
C LEU A 385 -9.94 7.41 -38.20
N SER A 386 -10.60 8.55 -38.39
CA SER A 386 -11.08 9.00 -39.70
C SER A 386 -9.99 9.56 -40.60
N THR A 387 -8.81 9.91 -40.07
CA THR A 387 -7.70 10.44 -40.85
C THR A 387 -6.56 9.44 -41.01
N ASP A 388 -5.88 9.13 -39.91
CA ASP A 388 -4.57 8.49 -39.95
C ASP A 388 -4.70 6.99 -40.09
N VAL A 389 -5.66 6.38 -39.37
CA VAL A 389 -5.99 4.96 -39.52
C VAL A 389 -6.54 4.71 -40.93
N TYR A 390 -7.44 5.57 -41.42
CA TYR A 390 -7.94 5.50 -42.79
C TYR A 390 -6.81 5.56 -43.83
N LYS A 391 -5.86 6.51 -43.70
CA LYS A 391 -4.69 6.59 -44.57
C LYS A 391 -3.82 5.33 -44.51
N ALA A 392 -3.64 4.74 -43.34
CA ALA A 392 -2.88 3.49 -43.19
C ALA A 392 -3.49 2.35 -44.01
N TYR A 393 -4.83 2.25 -44.04
CA TYR A 393 -5.54 1.28 -44.87
C TYR A 393 -5.41 1.58 -46.38
N ILE A 394 -5.53 2.84 -46.81
CA ILE A 394 -5.37 3.20 -48.24
C ILE A 394 -3.94 2.94 -48.73
N THR A 395 -2.94 3.22 -47.89
CA THR A 395 -1.52 3.05 -48.30
C THR A 395 -1.16 1.57 -48.47
N MET A 396 -1.98 0.65 -47.96
CA MET A 396 -1.83 -0.80 -48.13
C MET A 396 -2.43 -1.32 -49.45
N SER A 397 -3.39 -0.59 -50.05
CA SER A 397 -3.97 -0.90 -51.38
C SER A 397 -3.15 -0.32 -52.51
#